data_AF-A0A2Z4FJ88-F1
#
_entry.id   AF-A0A2Z4FJ88-F1
#
_cell.length_a   1.000
_cell.length_b   1.000
_cell.length_c   1.000
_cell.angle_alpha   90.00
_cell.angle_beta   90.00
_cell.angle_gamma   90.00
#
_symmetry.space_group_name_H-M   'P 1'
#
loop_
_entity.id
_entity.type
_entity.pdbx_description
1 polymer ?
#
loop_
_entity_poly.entity_id
_entity_poly.type
_entity_poly.pdbx_seq_one_letter_code
_entity_poly.pdbx_strand_id
1 'polypeptide(L)'
;MESKKWLTLLCLAAAFSLTTACGGDDDANENNKGADVIDESDVTEEGDVTEEGDTTEEGDATEEGDATEEGDATEEGDTTEEGDTTEETCDENGFNAAEQEAFRAPEDGGTLKVFAYTSAELPFDRLSLELYGADGGATAAGTYQLDDGNYATCSNCLLINRADVEGNVTKTFIAQAGTLEITNYGAVGEQFTASITGVEMVEVTFDESDGLTTIPVPDGAGYCIDSMNFDLPLQAFGGSGPVPPVFESPVCGDPNVASGFEAATTEGQLSDSGAILATLTTTETTGSGLVDIMQVELYANTPGVVSTPEAYELNTPYAIDDVNYATCVNCVSILTGCDLAAETCTSRYNAGAGEITITEMDEVTGEFKATLTGAELVEVTQSGLDTSIVADGGGWCIDTLAIEGTFEVPEVVETFECTDAGVQNGYTVEQTTMEYVGFGGFIAVNGWSSTTDPHDQLELSLYEADYVAGQTYPITDDQLCDNCVALQTECTGDMGDCVGTVYTATEGNILIDEHDATTGVLKLTVQDAVLVGDDGSGWCISSVSMEGTYVPPSAP
;
A
#
# COMPACT_ATOMS: atom_id res chain seq x y z
N MET A 1 -5.20 56.06 15.20
CA MET A 1 -6.38 55.91 16.07
C MET A 1 -6.97 54.56 15.70
N GLU A 2 -6.49 53.48 16.34
CA GLU A 2 -7.13 52.82 17.51
C GLU A 2 -8.50 52.24 17.14
N SER A 3 -8.77 50.93 17.25
CA SER A 3 -8.70 50.07 18.44
C SER A 3 -8.73 48.59 17.99
N LYS A 4 -7.78 47.71 18.35
CA LYS A 4 -7.67 46.86 19.57
C LYS A 4 -8.87 45.96 19.91
N LYS A 5 -8.60 44.65 19.77
CA LYS A 5 -8.86 43.46 20.62
C LYS A 5 -10.27 43.24 21.19
N TRP A 6 -10.77 42.01 21.04
CA TRP A 6 -11.44 41.23 22.10
C TRP A 6 -11.34 39.72 21.85
N LEU A 7 -11.39 38.99 22.95
CA LEU A 7 -10.99 37.60 23.21
C LEU A 7 -12.16 36.92 23.94
N THR A 8 -12.56 35.72 23.53
CA THR A 8 -13.46 34.75 24.24
C THR A 8 -13.50 33.50 23.35
N LEU A 9 -12.98 32.32 23.69
CA LEU A 9 -13.14 31.44 24.86
C LEU A 9 -14.61 31.05 25.13
N LEU A 10 -14.99 29.82 24.73
CA LEU A 10 -16.12 29.10 25.33
C LEU A 10 -15.90 27.58 25.23
N CYS A 11 -15.55 26.97 26.37
CA CYS A 11 -15.69 25.54 26.62
C CYS A 11 -17.17 25.15 26.68
N LEU A 12 -17.50 23.93 26.26
CA LEU A 12 -18.65 23.20 26.77
C LEU A 12 -18.27 21.73 26.99
N ALA A 13 -17.96 21.41 28.25
CA ALA A 13 -17.99 20.06 28.78
C ALA A 13 -19.29 19.90 29.59
N ALA A 14 -20.03 18.82 29.37
CA ALA A 14 -20.87 18.10 30.34
C ALA A 14 -21.60 16.95 29.63
N ALA A 15 -21.94 15.79 30.21
CA ALA A 15 -21.38 14.88 31.21
C ALA A 15 -22.47 13.82 31.49
N PHE A 16 -22.05 12.62 31.93
CA PHE A 16 -22.76 11.61 32.74
C PHE A 16 -23.87 10.70 32.12
N SER A 17 -23.65 9.38 32.21
CA SER A 17 -24.22 8.57 33.31
C SER A 17 -23.46 7.27 33.59
N LEU A 18 -23.36 6.91 34.87
CA LEU A 18 -22.73 5.74 35.52
C LEU A 18 -23.74 4.59 35.77
N THR A 19 -23.24 3.35 35.88
CA THR A 19 -23.49 2.33 36.95
C THR A 19 -22.52 1.14 36.75
N THR A 20 -21.49 0.87 37.57
CA THR A 20 -21.36 0.20 38.91
C THR A 20 -21.35 -1.34 38.95
N ALA A 21 -20.35 -1.85 39.72
CA ALA A 21 -20.24 -3.11 40.51
C ALA A 21 -19.43 -4.26 39.87
N CYS A 22 -18.55 -5.03 40.55
CA CYS A 22 -17.96 -5.05 41.91
C CYS A 22 -16.92 -6.19 42.00
N GLY A 23 -15.88 -6.02 42.84
CA GLY A 23 -15.12 -7.09 43.55
C GLY A 23 -13.67 -7.29 43.09
N GLY A 24 -12.61 -7.21 43.90
CA GLY A 24 -12.44 -7.07 45.35
C GLY A 24 -11.51 -8.16 45.92
N ASP A 25 -10.24 -7.79 46.16
CA ASP A 25 -9.30 -8.15 47.26
C ASP A 25 -8.81 -9.61 47.47
N ASP A 26 -7.47 -9.81 47.50
CA ASP A 26 -6.69 -10.08 48.73
C ASP A 26 -5.21 -10.50 48.46
N ASP A 27 -4.31 -9.74 49.07
CA ASP A 27 -2.99 -10.04 49.67
C ASP A 27 -2.29 -11.42 49.46
N ALA A 28 -0.98 -11.41 49.15
CA ALA A 28 0.08 -11.81 50.11
C ALA A 28 1.48 -11.95 49.48
N ASN A 29 2.39 -11.12 50.01
CA ASN A 29 3.82 -11.30 50.19
C ASN A 29 4.24 -12.74 50.59
N GLU A 30 5.34 -13.28 50.02
CA GLU A 30 6.49 -13.78 50.80
C GLU A 30 7.71 -14.20 49.96
N ASN A 31 8.87 -13.77 50.46
CA ASN A 31 10.23 -14.10 50.04
C ASN A 31 10.53 -15.61 50.00
N ASN A 32 11.43 -16.06 49.11
CA ASN A 32 12.59 -16.82 49.58
C ASN A 32 13.81 -16.76 48.65
N LYS A 33 14.96 -16.75 49.32
CA LYS A 33 16.32 -16.53 48.84
C LYS A 33 17.12 -17.81 49.13
N GLY A 34 18.06 -18.16 48.26
CA GLY A 34 19.14 -19.14 48.52
C GLY A 34 19.11 -20.30 47.53
N ALA A 35 20.03 -20.44 46.57
CA ALA A 35 21.49 -20.65 46.68
C ALA A 35 21.89 -22.01 47.27
N ASP A 36 22.28 -22.95 46.39
CA ASP A 36 23.40 -23.92 46.48
C ASP A 36 23.32 -24.79 45.18
N VAL A 37 24.23 -24.75 44.20
CA VAL A 37 25.64 -25.22 44.09
C VAL A 37 25.83 -26.73 44.42
N ILE A 38 26.61 -27.40 43.54
CA ILE A 38 27.26 -28.74 43.64
C ILE A 38 26.36 -29.91 43.16
N ASP A 39 26.74 -30.89 42.32
CA ASP A 39 28.02 -31.37 41.76
C ASP A 39 27.77 -32.15 40.45
N GLU A 40 28.87 -32.35 39.74
CA GLU A 40 29.13 -33.24 38.61
C GLU A 40 28.86 -34.74 38.87
N SER A 41 28.89 -35.52 37.77
CA SER A 41 29.26 -36.94 37.60
C SER A 41 28.17 -37.69 36.81
N ASP A 42 28.33 -37.88 35.50
CA ASP A 42 29.04 -39.00 34.87
C ASP A 42 28.31 -40.36 35.04
N VAL A 43 28.02 -41.03 33.92
CA VAL A 43 28.28 -42.46 33.64
C VAL A 43 27.51 -42.90 32.37
N THR A 44 28.29 -43.57 31.53
CA THR A 44 28.13 -44.19 30.21
C THR A 44 27.25 -45.46 30.13
N GLU A 45 27.09 -45.90 28.87
CA GLU A 45 26.79 -47.25 28.31
C GLU A 45 25.37 -47.42 27.75
N GLU A 46 25.21 -47.48 26.41
CA GLU A 46 25.50 -48.61 25.49
C GLU A 46 24.55 -49.79 25.70
N GLY A 47 23.82 -50.19 24.65
CA GLY A 47 22.87 -51.30 24.72
C GLY A 47 22.05 -51.51 23.45
N ASP A 48 22.70 -52.14 22.48
CA ASP A 48 22.26 -52.59 21.16
C ASP A 48 21.13 -53.66 21.17
N VAL A 49 20.66 -53.98 19.97
CA VAL A 49 20.09 -55.26 19.47
C VAL A 49 18.58 -55.35 19.09
N THR A 50 18.44 -55.57 17.77
CA THR A 50 17.42 -56.09 16.83
C THR A 50 16.40 -57.17 17.24
N GLU A 51 15.23 -57.18 16.58
CA GLU A 51 14.72 -58.18 15.58
C GLU A 51 13.21 -57.97 15.33
N GLU A 52 12.77 -57.76 14.07
CA GLU A 52 12.25 -58.73 13.08
C GLU A 52 10.88 -59.35 13.42
N GLY A 53 9.95 -59.34 12.44
CA GLY A 53 8.65 -60.00 12.57
C GLY A 53 7.63 -59.63 11.48
N ASP A 54 7.83 -60.20 10.30
CA ASP A 54 7.01 -60.12 9.08
C ASP A 54 5.71 -60.99 9.14
N THR A 55 4.88 -60.85 8.09
CA THR A 55 3.82 -61.76 7.54
C THR A 55 2.34 -61.28 7.50
N THR A 56 1.90 -60.83 6.30
CA THR A 56 0.89 -61.40 5.36
C THR A 56 -0.37 -62.11 5.92
N GLU A 57 -1.58 -62.14 5.33
CA GLU A 57 -2.14 -61.80 4.00
C GLU A 57 -3.70 -61.95 4.08
N GLU A 58 -4.40 -61.32 3.12
CA GLU A 58 -5.61 -61.79 2.38
C GLU A 58 -6.94 -62.17 3.08
N GLY A 59 -8.06 -61.76 2.46
CA GLY A 59 -9.38 -62.33 2.79
C GLY A 59 -10.64 -61.62 2.27
N ASP A 60 -10.84 -61.67 0.96
CA ASP A 60 -12.03 -61.42 0.11
C ASP A 60 -13.48 -61.45 0.69
N ALA A 61 -14.25 -60.45 0.23
CA ALA A 61 -15.49 -60.53 -0.58
C ALA A 61 -16.89 -60.98 -0.08
N THR A 62 -17.90 -60.23 -0.58
CA THR A 62 -19.30 -60.58 -0.97
C THR A 62 -20.35 -60.81 0.14
N GLU A 63 -21.65 -60.50 0.03
CA GLU A 63 -22.56 -59.87 -0.95
C GLU A 63 -23.90 -59.59 -0.22
N GLU A 64 -24.64 -58.57 -0.68
CA GLU A 64 -26.11 -58.48 -0.92
C GLU A 64 -27.15 -59.13 0.04
N GLY A 65 -28.25 -58.40 0.28
CA GLY A 65 -29.54 -59.06 0.61
C GLY A 65 -30.57 -58.31 1.47
N ASP A 66 -31.17 -57.27 0.91
CA ASP A 66 -32.63 -56.99 0.78
C ASP A 66 -33.66 -57.15 1.94
N ALA A 67 -34.48 -56.09 2.03
CA ALA A 67 -35.96 -56.03 2.17
C ALA A 67 -36.70 -56.16 3.54
N THR A 68 -37.36 -55.04 3.91
CA THR A 68 -38.80 -54.84 4.34
C THR A 68 -39.29 -55.52 5.64
N GLU A 69 -40.21 -55.02 6.48
CA GLU A 69 -41.16 -53.90 6.47
C GLU A 69 -41.78 -53.75 7.90
N GLU A 70 -42.43 -52.60 8.14
CA GLU A 70 -43.58 -52.33 9.05
C GLU A 70 -43.41 -52.27 10.58
N GLY A 71 -43.94 -51.18 11.17
CA GLY A 71 -44.26 -51.15 12.61
C GLY A 71 -44.44 -49.79 13.31
N ASP A 72 -45.33 -48.93 12.80
CA ASP A 72 -46.23 -48.00 13.53
C ASP A 72 -45.82 -47.23 14.82
N ALA A 73 -45.92 -45.90 14.69
CA ALA A 73 -46.52 -44.91 15.60
C ALA A 73 -46.02 -44.74 17.05
N THR A 74 -45.48 -43.56 17.37
CA THR A 74 -46.16 -42.58 18.25
C THR A 74 -45.53 -41.18 18.18
N GLU A 75 -46.39 -40.17 18.02
CA GLU A 75 -46.11 -38.73 18.02
C GLU A 75 -45.65 -38.20 19.39
N GLU A 76 -45.00 -37.03 19.30
CA GLU A 76 -45.06 -35.83 20.16
C GLU A 76 -43.68 -35.39 20.66
N GLY A 77 -43.24 -34.21 20.19
CA GLY A 77 -42.10 -33.51 20.79
C GLY A 77 -41.47 -32.44 19.89
N ASP A 78 -42.00 -31.22 20.00
CA ASP A 78 -41.34 -29.93 19.74
C ASP A 78 -40.63 -29.71 18.39
N THR A 79 -41.37 -29.06 17.49
CA THR A 79 -40.79 -28.18 16.47
C THR A 79 -40.14 -26.98 17.16
N THR A 80 -38.83 -27.07 17.40
CA THR A 80 -37.99 -25.87 17.39
C THR A 80 -37.40 -25.82 15.99
N GLU A 81 -37.89 -24.87 15.19
CA GLU A 81 -37.25 -24.51 13.93
C GLU A 81 -35.84 -24.02 14.24
N GLU A 82 -34.86 -24.90 14.13
CA GLU A 82 -33.56 -24.51 13.58
C GLU A 82 -33.79 -24.48 12.06
N GLY A 83 -34.40 -23.38 11.62
CA GLY A 83 -34.31 -22.95 10.25
C GLY A 83 -32.85 -22.59 10.01
N ASP A 84 -32.06 -23.59 9.63
CA ASP A 84 -30.92 -23.39 8.75
C ASP A 84 -31.49 -22.99 7.39
N THR A 85 -32.07 -21.80 7.34
CA THR A 85 -32.22 -21.04 6.12
C THR A 85 -30.85 -20.46 5.87
N THR A 86 -30.01 -21.22 5.16
CA THR A 86 -29.20 -20.61 4.12
C THR A 86 -30.18 -19.86 3.22
N GLU A 87 -30.45 -18.59 3.57
CA GLU A 87 -31.20 -17.69 2.72
C GLU A 87 -30.53 -17.71 1.35
N GLU A 88 -31.32 -17.77 0.29
CA GLU A 88 -30.79 -17.69 -1.07
C GLU A 88 -29.93 -16.42 -1.16
N THR A 89 -28.64 -16.62 -1.36
CA THR A 89 -27.54 -15.63 -1.34
C THR A 89 -27.55 -14.73 -2.57
N CYS A 90 -28.73 -14.39 -3.07
CA CYS A 90 -28.90 -13.91 -4.42
C CYS A 90 -29.92 -12.77 -4.53
N ASP A 91 -29.53 -11.59 -4.07
CA ASP A 91 -30.33 -10.37 -4.22
C ASP A 91 -30.43 -9.94 -5.69
N GLU A 92 -29.38 -10.18 -6.46
CA GLU A 92 -29.26 -9.80 -7.86
C GLU A 92 -28.93 -11.00 -8.74
N ASN A 93 -29.59 -11.09 -9.91
CA ASN A 93 -29.51 -12.27 -10.78
C ASN A 93 -29.23 -11.90 -12.23
N GLY A 94 -28.16 -12.50 -12.76
CA GLY A 94 -27.70 -12.41 -14.14
C GLY A 94 -26.83 -11.18 -14.41
N PHE A 95 -26.07 -11.23 -15.51
CA PHE A 95 -25.28 -10.10 -16.00
C PHE A 95 -25.48 -9.97 -17.50
N ASN A 96 -26.08 -8.86 -17.94
CA ASN A 96 -26.33 -8.59 -19.37
C ASN A 96 -25.25 -7.66 -19.91
N ALA A 97 -24.20 -8.22 -20.50
CA ALA A 97 -23.12 -7.43 -21.08
C ALA A 97 -23.57 -6.69 -22.34
N ALA A 98 -23.43 -5.36 -22.33
CA ALA A 98 -23.53 -4.49 -23.50
C ALA A 98 -22.21 -4.42 -24.28
N GLU A 99 -21.08 -4.50 -23.58
CA GLU A 99 -19.73 -4.47 -24.15
C GLU A 99 -18.84 -5.49 -23.45
N GLN A 100 -17.88 -6.05 -24.19
CA GLN A 100 -16.94 -7.05 -23.68
C GLN A 100 -15.58 -6.92 -24.38
N GLU A 101 -14.51 -7.15 -23.64
CA GLU A 101 -13.14 -7.07 -24.13
C GLU A 101 -12.24 -8.03 -23.35
N ALA A 102 -11.17 -8.51 -24.00
CA ALA A 102 -10.24 -9.47 -23.41
C ALA A 102 -8.79 -9.13 -23.76
N PHE A 103 -7.94 -9.08 -22.73
CA PHE A 103 -6.54 -8.68 -22.81
C PHE A 103 -5.64 -9.76 -22.22
N ARG A 104 -4.43 -9.87 -22.77
CA ARG A 104 -3.42 -10.82 -22.33
C ARG A 104 -2.05 -10.16 -22.31
N ALA A 105 -1.25 -10.47 -21.29
CA ALA A 105 0.13 -10.01 -21.22
C ALA A 105 0.99 -10.67 -22.31
N PRO A 106 1.84 -9.90 -23.02
CA PRO A 106 2.69 -10.44 -24.08
C PRO A 106 3.86 -11.29 -23.55
N GLU A 107 4.17 -11.24 -22.24
CA GLU A 107 5.30 -11.95 -21.61
C GLU A 107 4.86 -13.11 -20.69
N ASP A 108 5.82 -13.94 -20.26
CA ASP A 108 5.72 -15.32 -19.73
C ASP A 108 4.89 -15.53 -18.43
N GLY A 109 4.15 -14.52 -17.94
CA GLY A 109 3.32 -14.62 -16.73
C GLY A 109 1.90 -15.19 -16.95
N GLY A 110 1.46 -15.33 -18.20
CA GLY A 110 0.17 -15.94 -18.52
C GLY A 110 -1.07 -15.11 -18.16
N THR A 111 -0.91 -13.90 -17.62
CA THR A 111 -2.02 -13.05 -17.17
C THR A 111 -2.99 -12.71 -18.29
N LEU A 112 -4.28 -12.95 -18.05
CA LEU A 112 -5.39 -12.64 -18.97
C LEU A 112 -6.52 -11.98 -18.19
N LYS A 113 -7.01 -10.84 -18.67
CA LYS A 113 -8.17 -10.15 -18.08
C LYS A 113 -9.28 -10.03 -19.10
N VAL A 114 -10.51 -10.33 -18.69
CA VAL A 114 -11.73 -10.13 -19.49
C VAL A 114 -12.62 -9.16 -18.75
N PHE A 115 -13.07 -8.11 -19.43
CA PHE A 115 -14.03 -7.16 -18.89
C PHE A 115 -15.35 -7.27 -19.64
N ALA A 116 -16.45 -7.11 -18.90
CA ALA A 116 -17.78 -6.98 -19.46
C ALA A 116 -18.52 -5.85 -18.74
N TYR A 117 -19.24 -5.02 -19.49
CA TYR A 117 -19.95 -3.85 -18.98
C TYR A 117 -21.44 -3.97 -19.27
N THR A 118 -22.30 -3.59 -18.31
CA THR A 118 -23.76 -3.57 -18.54
C THR A 118 -24.23 -2.40 -19.42
N SER A 119 -23.39 -1.38 -19.61
CA SER A 119 -23.63 -0.19 -20.43
C SER A 119 -22.30 0.39 -20.93
N ALA A 120 -22.32 1.12 -22.06
CA ALA A 120 -21.16 1.84 -22.59
C ALA A 120 -20.98 3.24 -21.96
N GLU A 121 -21.98 3.72 -21.22
CA GLU A 121 -21.96 5.00 -20.50
C GLU A 121 -22.30 4.77 -19.02
N LEU A 122 -21.77 5.63 -18.14
CA LEU A 122 -22.09 5.61 -16.71
C LEU A 122 -23.60 5.88 -16.47
N PRO A 123 -24.20 5.25 -15.45
CA PRO A 123 -23.61 4.26 -14.56
C PRO A 123 -23.56 2.88 -15.24
N PHE A 124 -22.56 2.06 -14.90
CA PHE A 124 -22.44 0.68 -15.35
C PHE A 124 -22.01 -0.23 -14.21
N ASP A 125 -22.29 -1.52 -14.37
CA ASP A 125 -21.63 -2.58 -13.61
C ASP A 125 -20.54 -3.17 -14.51
N ARG A 126 -19.32 -3.31 -13.99
CA ARG A 126 -18.16 -3.91 -14.67
C ARG A 126 -17.85 -5.25 -14.04
N LEU A 127 -18.03 -6.32 -14.81
CA LEU A 127 -17.52 -7.65 -14.48
C LEU A 127 -16.06 -7.75 -14.95
N SER A 128 -15.20 -8.25 -14.08
CA SER A 128 -13.79 -8.52 -14.34
C SER A 128 -13.50 -9.99 -14.07
N LEU A 129 -13.08 -10.74 -15.09
CA LEU A 129 -12.50 -12.08 -14.95
C LEU A 129 -10.98 -11.95 -15.13
N GLU A 130 -10.22 -12.27 -14.10
CA GLU A 130 -8.77 -12.05 -14.04
C GLU A 130 -8.07 -13.37 -13.77
N LEU A 131 -7.25 -13.83 -14.72
CA LEU A 131 -6.55 -15.11 -14.68
C LEU A 131 -5.06 -14.82 -14.48
N TYR A 132 -4.55 -15.11 -13.29
CA TYR A 132 -3.16 -14.85 -12.90
C TYR A 132 -2.33 -16.11 -13.06
N GLY A 133 -1.80 -16.33 -14.27
CA GLY A 133 -1.07 -17.56 -14.60
C GLY A 133 0.16 -17.82 -13.71
N ALA A 134 0.88 -16.77 -13.33
CA ALA A 134 2.02 -16.85 -12.42
C ALA A 134 1.64 -17.38 -11.02
N ASP A 135 0.42 -17.07 -10.57
CA ASP A 135 -0.10 -17.42 -9.25
C ASP A 135 -0.91 -18.72 -9.26
N GLY A 136 -0.76 -19.55 -10.32
CA GLY A 136 -1.47 -20.83 -10.46
C GLY A 136 -2.83 -20.73 -11.17
N GLY A 137 -3.14 -19.57 -11.74
CA GLY A 137 -4.35 -19.33 -12.53
C GLY A 137 -4.38 -20.11 -13.84
N ALA A 138 -5.50 -20.04 -14.52
CA ALA A 138 -5.70 -20.69 -15.80
C ALA A 138 -4.71 -20.16 -16.85
N THR A 139 -4.02 -21.08 -17.53
CA THR A 139 -3.05 -20.77 -18.61
C THR A 139 -3.31 -21.58 -19.89
N ALA A 140 -4.38 -22.37 -19.91
CA ALA A 140 -4.77 -23.24 -21.00
C ALA A 140 -6.29 -23.48 -21.01
N ALA A 141 -6.78 -24.19 -22.02
CA ALA A 141 -8.16 -24.69 -22.02
C ALA A 141 -8.35 -25.71 -20.89
N GLY A 142 -9.48 -25.66 -20.22
CA GLY A 142 -9.77 -26.49 -19.04
C GLY A 142 -10.97 -25.97 -18.25
N THR A 143 -11.26 -26.66 -17.15
CA THR A 143 -12.29 -26.27 -16.19
C THR A 143 -11.62 -25.85 -14.90
N TYR A 144 -11.97 -24.67 -14.41
CA TYR A 144 -11.39 -24.00 -13.25
C TYR A 144 -12.51 -23.60 -12.29
N GLN A 145 -12.21 -23.58 -10.99
CA GLN A 145 -13.16 -23.11 -9.98
C GLN A 145 -13.01 -21.60 -9.77
N LEU A 146 -14.12 -20.96 -9.41
CA LEU A 146 -14.21 -19.56 -9.02
C LEU A 146 -14.71 -19.51 -7.57
N ASP A 147 -13.97 -20.16 -6.68
CA ASP A 147 -14.30 -20.40 -5.27
C ASP A 147 -13.32 -19.71 -4.30
N ASP A 148 -12.44 -18.85 -4.80
CA ASP A 148 -11.60 -18.00 -3.97
C ASP A 148 -12.23 -16.61 -3.79
N GLY A 149 -12.85 -16.44 -2.63
CA GLY A 149 -13.50 -15.22 -2.20
C GLY A 149 -12.58 -14.11 -1.72
N ASN A 150 -11.24 -14.27 -1.82
CA ASN A 150 -10.28 -13.24 -1.46
C ASN A 150 -9.46 -12.77 -2.66
N TYR A 151 -9.56 -11.47 -2.99
CA TYR A 151 -8.82 -10.91 -4.13
C TYR A 151 -7.30 -11.02 -4.00
N ALA A 152 -6.78 -10.98 -2.76
CA ALA A 152 -5.34 -11.12 -2.50
C ALA A 152 -4.78 -12.51 -2.83
N THR A 153 -5.63 -13.54 -2.86
CA THR A 153 -5.19 -14.94 -3.05
C THR A 153 -5.73 -15.59 -4.32
N CYS A 154 -6.75 -15.02 -4.95
CA CYS A 154 -7.38 -15.64 -6.11
C CYS A 154 -6.44 -15.69 -7.32
N SER A 155 -6.19 -16.89 -7.83
CA SER A 155 -5.47 -17.07 -9.10
C SER A 155 -6.41 -16.98 -10.31
N ASN A 156 -7.72 -17.20 -10.11
CA ASN A 156 -8.78 -16.99 -11.09
C ASN A 156 -9.88 -16.14 -10.44
N CYS A 157 -9.71 -14.82 -10.47
CA CYS A 157 -10.61 -13.90 -9.81
C CYS A 157 -11.80 -13.56 -10.69
N LEU A 158 -13.00 -13.51 -10.11
CA LEU A 158 -14.18 -12.97 -10.76
C LEU A 158 -14.81 -11.92 -9.86
N LEU A 159 -14.87 -10.69 -10.34
CA LEU A 159 -15.41 -9.54 -9.60
C LEU A 159 -16.50 -8.82 -10.39
N ILE A 160 -17.38 -8.13 -9.69
CA ILE A 160 -18.27 -7.11 -10.24
C ILE A 160 -18.10 -5.83 -9.45
N ASN A 161 -17.80 -4.72 -10.14
CA ASN A 161 -17.78 -3.39 -9.56
C ASN A 161 -18.98 -2.60 -10.08
N ARG A 162 -19.75 -1.99 -9.18
CA ARG A 162 -20.87 -1.10 -9.52
C ARG A 162 -20.42 0.35 -9.48
N ALA A 163 -20.50 1.04 -10.61
CA ALA A 163 -20.18 2.45 -10.70
C ALA A 163 -21.44 3.33 -10.68
N ASP A 164 -21.38 4.47 -9.99
CA ASP A 164 -22.43 5.51 -10.04
C ASP A 164 -22.32 6.40 -11.30
N VAL A 165 -23.11 7.48 -11.37
CA VAL A 165 -23.13 8.36 -12.55
C VAL A 165 -21.89 9.24 -12.65
N GLU A 166 -21.15 9.39 -11.56
CA GLU A 166 -19.87 10.09 -11.46
C GLU A 166 -18.68 9.15 -11.70
N GLY A 167 -18.90 7.84 -11.76
CA GLY A 167 -17.88 6.82 -12.02
C GLY A 167 -17.25 6.22 -10.76
N ASN A 168 -17.74 6.59 -9.57
CA ASN A 168 -17.23 6.03 -8.33
C ASN A 168 -17.74 4.61 -8.15
N VAL A 169 -16.86 3.70 -7.74
CA VAL A 169 -17.26 2.35 -7.35
C VAL A 169 -18.01 2.44 -6.02
N THR A 170 -19.28 2.06 -6.03
CA THR A 170 -20.17 2.10 -4.86
C THR A 170 -20.32 0.76 -4.18
N LYS A 171 -20.12 -0.34 -4.93
CA LYS A 171 -20.15 -1.72 -4.42
C LYS A 171 -19.19 -2.60 -5.22
N THR A 172 -18.60 -3.57 -4.54
CA THR A 172 -17.78 -4.62 -5.14
C THR A 172 -18.31 -5.98 -4.72
N PHE A 173 -18.39 -6.91 -5.65
CA PHE A 173 -18.75 -8.30 -5.40
C PHE A 173 -17.61 -9.20 -5.89
N ILE A 174 -17.33 -10.28 -5.16
CA ILE A 174 -16.37 -11.30 -5.56
C ILE A 174 -17.00 -12.68 -5.51
N ALA A 175 -16.64 -13.54 -6.46
CA ALA A 175 -17.15 -14.91 -6.54
C ALA A 175 -16.70 -15.74 -5.34
N GLN A 176 -17.64 -16.47 -4.75
CA GLN A 176 -17.42 -17.46 -3.69
C GLN A 176 -17.65 -18.88 -4.19
N ALA A 177 -18.36 -19.02 -5.30
CA ALA A 177 -18.55 -20.27 -6.00
C ALA A 177 -18.78 -20.00 -7.49
N GLY A 178 -18.55 -21.03 -8.30
CA GLY A 178 -18.81 -21.01 -9.72
C GLY A 178 -17.76 -21.79 -10.50
N THR A 179 -18.05 -22.05 -11.76
CA THR A 179 -17.13 -22.76 -12.65
C THR A 179 -16.82 -21.92 -13.88
N LEU A 180 -15.54 -21.81 -14.20
CA LEU A 180 -15.02 -21.28 -15.46
C LEU A 180 -14.60 -22.43 -16.37
N GLU A 181 -15.25 -22.57 -17.53
CA GLU A 181 -14.85 -23.50 -18.58
C GLU A 181 -14.21 -22.73 -19.74
N ILE A 182 -12.90 -22.90 -19.92
CA ILE A 182 -12.15 -22.31 -21.03
C ILE A 182 -12.03 -23.37 -22.13
N THR A 183 -12.65 -23.11 -23.28
CA THR A 183 -12.57 -23.99 -24.45
C THR A 183 -11.42 -23.59 -25.38
N ASN A 184 -11.07 -22.31 -25.42
CA ASN A 184 -9.91 -21.80 -26.13
C ASN A 184 -9.25 -20.68 -25.32
N TYR A 185 -7.99 -20.87 -24.92
CA TYR A 185 -7.24 -19.87 -24.17
C TYR A 185 -6.65 -18.77 -25.07
N GLY A 186 -6.33 -19.08 -26.34
CA GLY A 186 -5.83 -18.14 -27.35
C GLY A 186 -4.50 -17.42 -27.04
N ALA A 187 -3.65 -17.18 -28.05
CA ALA A 187 -2.58 -16.17 -27.97
C ALA A 187 -3.12 -14.75 -28.27
N VAL A 188 -2.29 -13.71 -28.05
CA VAL A 188 -2.61 -12.36 -28.54
C VAL A 188 -2.86 -12.39 -30.05
N GLY A 189 -4.00 -11.84 -30.48
CA GLY A 189 -4.48 -11.89 -31.86
C GLY A 189 -5.32 -13.13 -32.22
N GLU A 190 -5.49 -14.08 -31.29
CA GLU A 190 -6.38 -15.24 -31.43
C GLU A 190 -7.66 -15.06 -30.60
N GLN A 191 -8.58 -16.03 -30.63
CA GLN A 191 -9.81 -16.00 -29.82
C GLN A 191 -9.56 -16.54 -28.41
N PHE A 192 -10.14 -15.87 -27.42
CA PHE A 192 -10.48 -16.46 -26.13
C PHE A 192 -11.95 -16.87 -26.13
N THR A 193 -12.21 -18.14 -25.80
CA THR A 193 -13.57 -18.68 -25.73
C THR A 193 -13.75 -19.42 -24.40
N ALA A 194 -14.65 -18.91 -23.57
CA ALA A 194 -14.92 -19.48 -22.25
C ALA A 194 -16.39 -19.27 -21.82
N SER A 195 -16.81 -19.96 -20.78
CA SER A 195 -18.10 -19.75 -20.14
C SER A 195 -17.97 -19.84 -18.63
N ILE A 196 -18.67 -18.98 -17.91
CA ILE A 196 -18.88 -19.10 -16.47
C ILE A 196 -20.29 -19.63 -16.20
N THR A 197 -20.44 -20.50 -15.20
CA THR A 197 -21.73 -21.09 -14.82
C THR A 197 -21.87 -21.22 -13.32
N GLY A 198 -23.08 -20.99 -12.81
CA GLY A 198 -23.43 -21.15 -11.39
C GLY A 198 -22.57 -20.28 -10.48
N VAL A 199 -22.29 -19.05 -10.91
CA VAL A 199 -21.48 -18.13 -10.11
C VAL A 199 -22.35 -17.54 -9.01
N GLU A 200 -21.84 -17.60 -7.79
CA GLU A 200 -22.42 -16.95 -6.61
C GLU A 200 -21.37 -16.00 -6.03
N MET A 201 -21.76 -14.74 -5.81
CA MET A 201 -20.86 -13.67 -5.38
C MET A 201 -21.42 -12.97 -4.15
N VAL A 202 -20.53 -12.47 -3.30
CA VAL A 202 -20.89 -11.69 -2.11
C VAL A 202 -20.28 -10.29 -2.19
N GLU A 203 -20.98 -9.30 -1.62
CA GLU A 203 -20.48 -7.95 -1.48
C GLU A 203 -19.26 -7.92 -0.53
N VAL A 204 -18.20 -7.24 -0.97
CA VAL A 204 -16.93 -7.12 -0.24
C VAL A 204 -16.45 -5.68 -0.22
N THR A 205 -15.63 -5.35 0.78
CA THR A 205 -14.77 -4.16 0.81
C THR A 205 -13.31 -4.60 0.74
N PHE A 206 -12.42 -3.74 0.26
CA PHE A 206 -10.97 -3.98 0.35
C PHE A 206 -10.44 -3.49 1.69
N ASP A 207 -9.48 -4.22 2.25
CA ASP A 207 -8.71 -3.77 3.39
C ASP A 207 -7.88 -2.55 2.97
N GLU A 208 -8.01 -1.45 3.72
CA GLU A 208 -7.33 -0.19 3.40
C GLU A 208 -5.80 -0.27 3.58
N SER A 209 -5.29 -1.29 4.27
CA SER A 209 -3.86 -1.47 4.53
C SER A 209 -3.07 -1.99 3.33
N ASP A 210 -3.63 -2.95 2.59
CA ASP A 210 -2.98 -3.57 1.44
C ASP A 210 -3.69 -3.28 0.11
N GLY A 211 -4.95 -2.82 0.14
CA GLY A 211 -5.76 -2.56 -1.04
C GLY A 211 -6.12 -3.82 -1.85
N LEU A 212 -5.87 -5.02 -1.31
CA LEU A 212 -5.98 -6.30 -2.00
C LEU A 212 -6.84 -7.31 -1.24
N THR A 213 -6.74 -7.37 0.08
CA THR A 213 -7.52 -8.33 0.87
C THR A 213 -8.99 -7.93 0.85
N THR A 214 -9.87 -8.83 0.43
CA THR A 214 -11.32 -8.56 0.44
C THR A 214 -12.00 -9.10 1.68
N ILE A 215 -12.77 -8.25 2.34
CA ILE A 215 -13.53 -8.54 3.55
C ILE A 215 -15.02 -8.56 3.17
N PRO A 216 -15.74 -9.69 3.36
CA PRO A 216 -17.18 -9.75 3.17
C PRO A 216 -17.92 -8.71 4.01
N VAL A 217 -18.82 -7.96 3.37
CA VAL A 217 -19.68 -7.01 4.07
C VAL A 217 -20.72 -7.80 4.86
N PRO A 218 -20.83 -7.63 6.20
CA PRO A 218 -21.88 -8.27 6.98
C PRO A 218 -23.26 -7.87 6.47
N ASP A 219 -24.13 -8.85 6.22
CA ASP A 219 -25.44 -8.68 5.58
C ASP A 219 -25.36 -7.96 4.21
N GLY A 220 -24.21 -8.08 3.54
CA GLY A 220 -23.95 -7.56 2.20
C GLY A 220 -24.81 -8.25 1.15
N ALA A 221 -25.03 -7.56 0.03
CA ALA A 221 -25.85 -8.10 -1.04
C ALA A 221 -25.14 -9.28 -1.75
N GLY A 222 -25.95 -10.23 -2.21
CA GLY A 222 -25.52 -11.34 -3.05
C GLY A 222 -25.79 -11.10 -4.53
N TYR A 223 -24.90 -11.59 -5.41
CA TYR A 223 -25.03 -11.47 -6.86
C TYR A 223 -24.76 -12.82 -7.52
N CYS A 224 -25.69 -13.33 -8.32
CA CYS A 224 -25.49 -14.60 -9.03
C CYS A 224 -25.53 -14.45 -10.54
N ILE A 225 -24.79 -15.34 -11.22
CA ILE A 225 -24.81 -15.49 -12.67
C ILE A 225 -25.02 -16.97 -12.99
N ASP A 226 -26.21 -17.33 -13.46
CA ASP A 226 -26.52 -18.69 -13.91
C ASP A 226 -25.54 -19.16 -14.99
N SER A 227 -25.34 -18.34 -16.01
CA SER A 227 -24.35 -18.57 -17.05
C SER A 227 -24.02 -17.29 -17.83
N MET A 228 -22.78 -17.18 -18.28
CA MET A 228 -22.32 -16.17 -19.24
C MET A 228 -21.23 -16.77 -20.13
N ASN A 229 -21.21 -16.36 -21.40
CA ASN A 229 -20.21 -16.81 -22.37
C ASN A 229 -19.32 -15.63 -22.80
N PHE A 230 -18.07 -15.97 -23.08
CA PHE A 230 -17.06 -15.10 -23.66
C PHE A 230 -16.61 -15.71 -24.98
N ASP A 231 -16.66 -14.94 -26.06
CA ASP A 231 -16.10 -15.31 -27.36
C ASP A 231 -15.50 -14.04 -27.99
N LEU A 232 -14.26 -13.74 -27.57
CA LEU A 232 -13.64 -12.44 -27.76
C LEU A 232 -12.26 -12.59 -28.39
N PRO A 233 -11.85 -11.68 -29.30
CA PRO A 233 -10.46 -11.63 -29.74
C PRO A 233 -9.59 -11.17 -28.57
N LEU A 234 -8.48 -11.89 -28.35
CA LEU A 234 -7.48 -11.50 -27.37
C LEU A 234 -6.57 -10.43 -27.92
N GLN A 235 -6.37 -9.44 -27.07
CA GLN A 235 -5.52 -8.31 -27.37
C GLN A 235 -4.35 -8.29 -26.40
N ALA A 236 -3.24 -7.67 -26.78
CA ALA A 236 -2.19 -7.43 -25.78
C ALA A 236 -2.74 -6.49 -24.71
N PHE A 237 -2.28 -6.57 -23.46
CA PHE A 237 -2.39 -5.41 -22.57
C PHE A 237 -1.76 -4.21 -23.29
N GLY A 238 -2.51 -3.13 -23.45
CA GLY A 238 -2.15 -2.00 -24.32
C GLY A 238 -2.47 -2.19 -25.82
N GLY A 239 -3.34 -3.13 -26.21
CA GLY A 239 -3.72 -3.40 -27.61
C GLY A 239 -5.23 -3.35 -27.91
N SER A 240 -5.59 -2.51 -28.87
CA SER A 240 -6.76 -2.45 -29.80
C SER A 240 -8.21 -2.83 -29.40
N GLY A 241 -8.65 -2.63 -28.15
CA GLY A 241 -10.06 -2.22 -27.90
C GLY A 241 -10.38 -0.93 -28.67
N PRO A 242 -11.40 -0.10 -28.34
CA PRO A 242 -11.22 1.33 -28.62
C PRO A 242 -9.84 1.66 -28.03
N VAL A 243 -8.86 1.90 -28.90
CA VAL A 243 -7.46 2.07 -28.49
C VAL A 243 -7.54 3.17 -27.44
N PRO A 244 -7.27 2.90 -26.15
CA PRO A 244 -7.11 4.00 -25.21
C PRO A 244 -6.10 4.90 -25.90
N PRO A 245 -6.42 6.18 -26.16
CA PRO A 245 -5.69 6.94 -27.17
C PRO A 245 -4.21 6.77 -26.86
N VAL A 246 -3.47 6.09 -27.74
CA VAL A 246 -2.03 6.01 -27.56
C VAL A 246 -1.58 7.45 -27.64
N PHE A 247 -0.62 7.85 -26.80
CA PHE A 247 -0.08 9.20 -26.90
C PHE A 247 0.28 9.47 -28.38
N GLU A 248 -0.50 10.36 -28.98
CA GLU A 248 -0.26 10.90 -30.31
C GLU A 248 0.09 12.36 -30.09
N SER A 249 1.32 12.72 -30.47
CA SER A 249 1.80 14.09 -30.44
C SER A 249 0.73 15.03 -31.01
N PRO A 250 0.25 16.03 -30.23
CA PRO A 250 -0.71 17.00 -30.73
C PRO A 250 -0.11 17.74 -31.92
N VAL A 251 -0.93 18.02 -32.93
CA VAL A 251 -0.47 18.78 -34.10
C VAL A 251 -0.38 20.26 -33.72
N CYS A 252 0.83 20.74 -33.47
CA CYS A 252 1.06 22.14 -33.09
C CYS A 252 0.49 23.11 -34.14
N GLY A 253 -0.39 24.00 -33.69
CA GLY A 253 -1.10 24.96 -34.54
C GLY A 253 -2.56 24.58 -34.86
N ASP A 254 -3.01 23.40 -34.44
CA ASP A 254 -4.43 23.06 -34.44
C ASP A 254 -5.24 23.95 -33.48
N PRO A 255 -6.52 24.23 -33.78
CA PRO A 255 -7.31 25.21 -33.02
C PRO A 255 -7.57 24.81 -31.55
N ASN A 256 -7.46 23.53 -31.21
CA ASN A 256 -7.61 23.00 -29.86
C ASN A 256 -6.26 22.73 -29.17
N VAL A 257 -5.14 23.09 -29.82
CA VAL A 257 -3.79 22.89 -29.28
C VAL A 257 -3.19 24.26 -28.96
N ALA A 258 -2.98 24.52 -27.67
CA ALA A 258 -2.32 25.73 -27.21
C ALA A 258 -0.81 25.71 -27.52
N SER A 259 -0.19 26.89 -27.61
CA SER A 259 1.23 27.04 -27.94
C SER A 259 1.95 27.88 -26.90
N GLY A 260 3.02 27.32 -26.35
CA GLY A 260 3.81 27.92 -25.27
C GLY A 260 3.08 27.93 -23.93
N PHE A 261 3.76 28.40 -22.89
CA PHE A 261 3.19 28.66 -21.57
C PHE A 261 3.88 29.91 -21.01
N GLU A 262 3.12 30.90 -20.54
CA GLU A 262 3.67 32.15 -20.00
C GLU A 262 3.39 32.24 -18.50
N ALA A 263 4.36 31.79 -17.70
CA ALA A 263 4.28 31.84 -16.26
C ALA A 263 4.40 33.28 -15.72
N ALA A 264 3.56 33.63 -14.75
CA ALA A 264 3.63 34.87 -13.99
C ALA A 264 4.48 34.70 -12.73
N THR A 265 4.39 33.54 -12.09
CA THR A 265 5.16 33.14 -10.92
C THR A 265 5.69 31.73 -11.12
N THR A 266 6.85 31.47 -10.51
CA THR A 266 7.46 30.15 -10.40
C THR A 266 7.76 29.92 -8.93
N GLU A 267 7.19 28.87 -8.37
CA GLU A 267 7.48 28.37 -7.03
C GLU A 267 8.02 26.96 -7.17
N GLY A 268 8.78 26.48 -6.19
CA GLY A 268 9.26 25.11 -6.23
C GLY A 268 9.89 24.68 -4.93
N GLN A 269 10.07 23.38 -4.80
CA GLN A 269 10.62 22.71 -3.63
C GLN A 269 11.66 21.68 -4.08
N LEU A 270 12.75 21.60 -3.33
CA LEU A 270 13.71 20.50 -3.38
C LEU A 270 13.40 19.58 -2.20
N SER A 271 13.51 18.27 -2.40
CA SER A 271 13.37 17.27 -1.32
C SER A 271 14.70 16.62 -1.01
N ASP A 272 14.83 16.04 0.19
CA ASP A 272 16.04 15.33 0.61
C ASP A 272 16.33 14.06 -0.22
N SER A 273 15.31 13.50 -0.87
CA SER A 273 15.46 12.38 -1.82
C SER A 273 15.96 12.85 -3.20
N GLY A 274 16.13 14.15 -3.41
CA GLY A 274 16.51 14.73 -4.70
C GLY A 274 15.35 14.88 -5.69
N ALA A 275 14.11 14.62 -5.26
CA ALA A 275 12.93 14.95 -6.06
C ALA A 275 12.71 16.47 -6.09
N ILE A 276 12.26 16.98 -7.24
CA ILE A 276 12.10 18.40 -7.52
C ILE A 276 10.66 18.63 -7.97
N LEU A 277 9.98 19.55 -7.30
CA LEU A 277 8.66 20.02 -7.70
C LEU A 277 8.78 21.49 -8.09
N ALA A 278 8.43 21.82 -9.33
CA ALA A 278 8.27 23.20 -9.78
C ALA A 278 6.82 23.46 -10.19
N THR A 279 6.24 24.53 -9.65
CA THR A 279 4.88 24.98 -9.97
C THR A 279 4.96 26.37 -10.62
N LEU A 280 4.51 26.45 -11.87
CA LEU A 280 4.47 27.69 -12.64
C LEU A 280 3.01 28.11 -12.81
N THR A 281 2.66 29.32 -12.37
CA THR A 281 1.27 29.79 -12.38
C THR A 281 1.15 31.01 -13.30
N THR A 282 0.14 31.02 -14.18
CA THR A 282 -0.13 32.15 -15.07
C THR A 282 -0.82 33.32 -14.34
N THR A 283 -0.88 34.50 -14.96
CA THR A 283 -1.69 35.61 -14.41
C THR A 283 -3.18 35.31 -14.58
N GLU A 284 -3.99 35.67 -13.57
CA GLU A 284 -5.46 35.55 -13.64
C GLU A 284 -6.04 36.00 -14.99
N THR A 285 -6.82 35.13 -15.62
CA THR A 285 -7.50 35.46 -16.87
C THR A 285 -8.69 36.39 -16.62
N THR A 286 -8.44 37.71 -16.63
CA THR A 286 -9.47 38.76 -16.73
C THR A 286 -10.60 38.70 -15.69
N GLY A 287 -10.25 38.64 -14.39
CA GLY A 287 -11.19 38.90 -13.29
C GLY A 287 -12.18 37.76 -12.98
N SER A 288 -11.96 36.56 -13.54
CA SER A 288 -12.62 35.31 -13.13
C SER A 288 -12.04 34.73 -11.84
N GLY A 289 -10.81 35.12 -11.45
CA GLY A 289 -10.06 34.48 -10.36
C GLY A 289 -9.43 33.13 -10.74
N LEU A 290 -9.51 32.73 -12.02
CA LEU A 290 -8.96 31.47 -12.51
C LEU A 290 -7.55 31.65 -13.08
N VAL A 291 -6.68 30.68 -12.81
CA VAL A 291 -5.30 30.61 -13.31
C VAL A 291 -5.05 29.28 -14.02
N ASP A 292 -4.01 29.22 -14.83
CA ASP A 292 -3.47 27.95 -15.33
C ASP A 292 -2.17 27.65 -14.57
N ILE A 293 -1.95 26.37 -14.27
CA ILE A 293 -0.83 25.89 -13.46
C ILE A 293 -0.09 24.84 -14.27
N MET A 294 1.21 25.00 -14.44
CA MET A 294 2.08 23.93 -14.91
C MET A 294 2.84 23.34 -13.74
N GLN A 295 2.80 22.02 -13.61
CA GLN A 295 3.58 21.27 -12.64
C GLN A 295 4.67 20.50 -13.38
N VAL A 296 5.89 20.61 -12.87
CA VAL A 296 7.04 19.82 -13.30
C VAL A 296 7.52 19.06 -12.09
N GLU A 297 7.36 17.74 -12.13
CA GLU A 297 7.64 16.80 -11.05
C GLU A 297 8.74 15.85 -11.52
N LEU A 298 9.89 15.91 -10.87
CA LEU A 298 11.08 15.16 -11.24
C LEU A 298 11.45 14.25 -10.07
N TYR A 299 11.38 12.94 -10.27
CA TYR A 299 11.62 11.95 -9.22
C TYR A 299 13.02 11.33 -9.36
N ALA A 300 13.92 11.64 -8.42
CA ALA A 300 15.19 10.96 -8.25
C ALA A 300 15.15 10.05 -7.00
N ASN A 301 15.97 9.01 -6.98
CA ASN A 301 16.14 8.08 -5.85
C ASN A 301 14.84 7.57 -5.21
N THR A 302 13.78 7.36 -5.97
CA THR A 302 12.51 6.91 -5.39
C THR A 302 12.54 5.40 -5.22
N PRO A 303 12.58 4.86 -3.98
CA PRO A 303 12.59 3.41 -3.76
C PRO A 303 11.35 2.76 -4.38
N GLY A 304 11.52 1.60 -5.01
CA GLY A 304 10.42 0.87 -5.65
C GLY A 304 10.03 1.35 -7.06
N VAL A 305 10.53 2.50 -7.54
CA VAL A 305 10.30 2.97 -8.91
C VAL A 305 11.47 2.55 -9.81
N VAL A 306 11.26 1.51 -10.62
CA VAL A 306 12.21 1.11 -11.66
C VAL A 306 12.37 2.25 -12.67
N SER A 307 13.59 2.74 -12.88
CA SER A 307 14.04 3.77 -13.86
C SER A 307 14.25 5.22 -13.38
N THR A 308 14.14 5.52 -12.08
CA THR A 308 14.57 6.84 -11.58
C THR A 308 16.11 6.98 -11.62
N PRO A 309 16.65 8.17 -11.94
CA PRO A 309 18.08 8.41 -11.82
C PRO A 309 18.50 8.46 -10.34
N GLU A 310 19.75 8.05 -10.07
CA GLU A 310 20.37 8.18 -8.75
C GLU A 310 20.55 9.65 -8.35
N ALA A 311 20.67 10.56 -9.32
CA ALA A 311 20.59 12.01 -9.12
C ALA A 311 20.41 12.72 -10.47
N TYR A 312 19.82 13.92 -10.45
CA TYR A 312 19.81 14.78 -11.62
C TYR A 312 21.17 15.48 -11.80
N GLU A 313 21.81 15.24 -12.93
CA GLU A 313 23.07 15.85 -13.34
C GLU A 313 22.82 17.14 -14.13
N LEU A 314 23.57 18.19 -13.80
CA LEU A 314 23.48 19.45 -14.51
C LEU A 314 23.89 19.31 -15.99
N ASN A 315 23.11 19.92 -16.87
CA ASN A 315 23.25 19.95 -18.32
C ASN A 315 23.04 18.60 -19.01
N THR A 316 22.49 17.62 -18.30
CA THR A 316 22.03 16.36 -18.87
C THR A 316 20.54 16.50 -19.25
N PRO A 317 20.15 16.13 -20.49
CA PRO A 317 18.75 16.10 -20.88
C PRO A 317 18.06 14.85 -20.33
N TYR A 318 16.89 15.03 -19.73
CA TYR A 318 16.03 13.99 -19.20
C TYR A 318 14.75 13.94 -20.02
N ALA A 319 14.40 12.74 -20.50
CA ALA A 319 13.23 12.54 -21.34
C ALA A 319 11.95 12.67 -20.53
N ILE A 320 10.94 13.28 -21.14
CA ILE A 320 9.54 13.28 -20.70
C ILE A 320 8.82 12.44 -21.74
N ASP A 321 8.57 11.17 -21.45
CA ASP A 321 8.11 10.18 -22.42
C ASP A 321 6.96 9.29 -21.90
N ASP A 322 6.38 9.67 -20.76
CA ASP A 322 5.27 8.95 -20.15
C ASP A 322 4.14 9.92 -19.75
N VAL A 323 2.98 9.71 -20.40
CA VAL A 323 1.77 10.49 -20.16
C VAL A 323 1.07 10.08 -18.86
N ASN A 324 1.37 8.89 -18.33
CA ASN A 324 0.71 8.35 -17.16
C ASN A 324 1.36 8.86 -15.87
N TYR A 325 0.56 9.54 -15.04
CA TYR A 325 1.02 10.15 -13.80
C TYR A 325 1.54 9.11 -12.79
N ALA A 326 1.00 7.89 -12.81
CA ALA A 326 1.44 6.81 -11.92
C ALA A 326 2.87 6.31 -12.20
N THR A 327 3.34 6.45 -13.46
CA THR A 327 4.56 5.78 -13.92
C THR A 327 5.61 6.74 -14.47
N CYS A 328 5.27 8.02 -14.67
CA CYS A 328 6.23 9.00 -15.14
C CYS A 328 7.31 9.32 -14.10
N VAL A 329 8.56 9.36 -14.56
CA VAL A 329 9.73 9.77 -13.74
C VAL A 329 9.96 11.28 -13.85
N ASN A 330 9.81 11.83 -15.05
CA ASN A 330 9.88 13.26 -15.33
C ASN A 330 8.51 13.72 -15.83
N CYS A 331 7.62 14.05 -14.90
CA CYS A 331 6.25 14.38 -15.21
C CYS A 331 6.13 15.89 -15.49
N VAL A 332 5.46 16.23 -16.58
CA VAL A 332 5.05 17.61 -16.85
C VAL A 332 3.56 17.61 -17.11
N SER A 333 2.83 18.39 -16.31
CA SER A 333 1.39 18.55 -16.47
C SER A 333 0.98 20.02 -16.51
N ILE A 334 -0.13 20.31 -17.18
CA ILE A 334 -0.78 21.62 -17.18
C ILE A 334 -2.21 21.43 -16.72
N LEU A 335 -2.60 22.14 -15.67
CA LEU A 335 -3.98 22.27 -15.24
C LEU A 335 -4.50 23.63 -15.66
N THR A 336 -5.65 23.66 -16.31
CA THR A 336 -6.23 24.90 -16.85
C THR A 336 -7.52 25.29 -16.14
N GLY A 337 -7.75 26.59 -16.02
CA GLY A 337 -8.98 27.14 -15.43
C GLY A 337 -9.13 26.75 -13.96
N CYS A 338 -8.04 26.82 -13.20
CA CYS A 338 -7.98 26.47 -11.79
C CYS A 338 -8.50 27.59 -10.89
N ASP A 339 -9.44 27.26 -10.01
CA ASP A 339 -9.85 28.08 -8.87
C ASP A 339 -9.05 27.62 -7.64
N LEU A 340 -8.03 28.42 -7.28
CA LEU A 340 -7.15 28.10 -6.15
C LEU A 340 -7.89 28.08 -4.80
N ALA A 341 -9.01 28.78 -4.66
CA ALA A 341 -9.77 28.80 -3.41
C ALA A 341 -10.72 27.60 -3.30
N ALA A 342 -11.15 27.06 -4.43
CA ALA A 342 -12.00 25.87 -4.49
C ALA A 342 -11.20 24.57 -4.73
N GLU A 343 -9.89 24.66 -5.00
CA GLU A 343 -9.01 23.54 -5.30
C GLU A 343 -9.52 22.68 -6.47
N THR A 344 -10.06 23.35 -7.50
CA THR A 344 -10.61 22.68 -8.68
C THR A 344 -10.02 23.25 -9.95
N CYS A 345 -9.81 22.41 -10.95
CA CYS A 345 -9.36 22.80 -12.30
C CYS A 345 -10.33 22.23 -13.35
N THR A 346 -10.39 22.86 -14.51
CA THR A 346 -11.34 22.48 -15.57
C THR A 346 -10.83 21.31 -16.41
N SER A 347 -9.56 21.35 -16.79
CA SER A 347 -8.91 20.31 -17.60
C SER A 347 -7.49 20.08 -17.11
N ARG A 348 -6.96 18.89 -17.36
CA ARG A 348 -5.57 18.49 -17.12
C ARG A 348 -4.95 18.01 -18.43
N TYR A 349 -3.69 18.33 -18.65
CA TYR A 349 -2.90 17.90 -19.79
C TYR A 349 -1.61 17.30 -19.27
N ASN A 350 -1.22 16.12 -19.75
CA ASN A 350 0.05 15.49 -19.39
C ASN A 350 0.95 15.41 -20.63
N ALA A 351 2.24 15.66 -20.44
CA ALA A 351 3.25 15.52 -21.46
C ALA A 351 3.55 14.04 -21.73
N GLY A 352 3.53 13.62 -22.99
CA GLY A 352 4.02 12.30 -23.41
C GLY A 352 5.26 12.37 -24.30
N ALA A 353 5.73 13.57 -24.60
CA ALA A 353 7.01 13.81 -25.26
C ALA A 353 7.61 15.14 -24.77
N GLY A 354 8.93 15.21 -24.74
CA GLY A 354 9.70 16.40 -24.39
C GLY A 354 11.03 16.05 -23.72
N GLU A 355 11.83 17.07 -23.45
CA GLU A 355 13.05 16.95 -22.66
C GLU A 355 13.14 18.09 -21.64
N ILE A 356 13.62 17.79 -20.45
CA ILE A 356 14.00 18.78 -19.44
C ILE A 356 15.51 18.73 -19.20
N THR A 357 16.16 19.89 -19.20
CA THR A 357 17.58 20.02 -18.88
C THR A 357 17.77 20.98 -17.73
N ILE A 358 18.31 20.50 -16.62
CA ILE A 358 18.61 21.32 -15.45
C ILE A 358 19.98 21.96 -15.65
N THR A 359 20.07 23.29 -15.58
CA THR A 359 21.33 24.04 -15.79
C THR A 359 21.92 24.57 -14.50
N GLU A 360 21.11 24.73 -13.46
CA GLU A 360 21.52 25.19 -12.14
C GLU A 360 20.60 24.59 -11.07
N MET A 361 21.22 24.09 -10.00
CA MET A 361 20.57 23.58 -8.81
C MET A 361 21.52 23.85 -7.64
N ASP A 362 21.14 24.75 -6.76
CA ASP A 362 21.88 25.12 -5.55
C ASP A 362 21.06 24.73 -4.33
N GLU A 363 21.45 23.63 -3.69
CA GLU A 363 20.82 23.08 -2.48
C GLU A 363 21.10 23.93 -1.23
N VAL A 364 21.82 25.04 -1.31
CA VAL A 364 22.03 25.96 -0.18
C VAL A 364 21.18 27.21 -0.34
N THR A 365 21.15 27.77 -1.55
CA THR A 365 20.41 29.01 -1.81
C THR A 365 19.01 28.77 -2.37
N GLY A 366 18.72 27.56 -2.84
CA GLY A 366 17.51 27.22 -3.56
C GLY A 366 17.50 27.70 -5.01
N GLU A 367 18.60 28.26 -5.53
CA GLU A 367 18.63 28.72 -6.93
C GLU A 367 18.45 27.54 -7.89
N PHE A 368 17.38 27.58 -8.69
CA PHE A 368 17.05 26.54 -9.64
C PHE A 368 16.82 27.13 -11.03
N LYS A 369 17.45 26.53 -12.05
CA LYS A 369 17.22 26.85 -13.46
C LYS A 369 17.16 25.59 -14.30
N ALA A 370 16.05 25.41 -15.03
CA ALA A 370 15.89 24.34 -16.01
C ALA A 370 15.30 24.87 -17.32
N THR A 371 15.47 24.11 -18.40
CA THR A 371 14.85 24.37 -19.69
C THR A 371 14.04 23.16 -20.12
N LEU A 372 12.74 23.36 -20.29
CA LEU A 372 11.83 22.41 -20.94
C LEU A 372 11.87 22.66 -22.45
N THR A 373 12.05 21.61 -23.26
CA THR A 373 12.17 21.71 -24.71
C THR A 373 11.29 20.67 -25.39
N GLY A 374 10.58 21.11 -26.44
CA GLY A 374 9.77 20.22 -27.30
C GLY A 374 8.69 19.46 -26.54
N ALA A 375 8.11 20.05 -25.49
CA ALA A 375 7.10 19.37 -24.70
C ALA A 375 5.76 19.36 -25.43
N GLU A 376 5.17 18.18 -25.49
CA GLU A 376 3.94 17.88 -26.22
C GLU A 376 2.96 17.20 -25.26
N LEU A 377 1.86 17.89 -24.96
CA LEU A 377 0.89 17.49 -23.95
C LEU A 377 -0.48 17.23 -24.57
N VAL A 378 -1.17 16.21 -24.08
CA VAL A 378 -2.53 15.85 -24.48
C VAL A 378 -3.48 15.95 -23.29
N GLU A 379 -4.75 16.26 -23.53
CA GLU A 379 -5.76 16.32 -22.49
C GLU A 379 -6.02 14.92 -21.89
N VAL A 380 -6.08 14.86 -20.57
CA VAL A 380 -6.26 13.61 -19.82
C VAL A 380 -7.31 13.79 -18.72
N THR A 381 -7.96 12.69 -18.35
CA THR A 381 -8.67 12.55 -17.08
C THR A 381 -7.82 11.75 -16.10
N GLN A 382 -7.91 12.13 -14.83
CA GLN A 382 -7.14 11.53 -13.75
C GLN A 382 -8.10 10.92 -12.72
N SER A 383 -7.89 9.66 -12.35
CA SER A 383 -8.61 8.98 -11.27
C SER A 383 -7.59 8.35 -10.31
N GLY A 384 -7.38 8.98 -9.15
CA GLY A 384 -6.24 8.63 -8.31
C GLY A 384 -4.93 8.83 -9.06
N LEU A 385 -4.11 7.78 -9.16
CA LEU A 385 -2.87 7.79 -9.94
C LEU A 385 -3.06 7.40 -11.42
N ASP A 386 -4.22 6.84 -11.78
CA ASP A 386 -4.49 6.40 -13.15
C ASP A 386 -4.82 7.57 -14.07
N THR A 387 -4.08 7.64 -15.18
CA THR A 387 -4.31 8.60 -16.26
C THR A 387 -4.97 7.93 -17.47
N SER A 388 -6.00 8.57 -18.02
CA SER A 388 -6.59 8.19 -19.32
C SER A 388 -6.68 9.38 -20.27
N ILE A 389 -6.24 9.20 -21.52
CA ILE A 389 -6.28 10.27 -22.53
C ILE A 389 -7.72 10.53 -22.98
N VAL A 390 -8.08 11.81 -23.06
CA VAL A 390 -9.39 12.25 -23.57
C VAL A 390 -9.39 12.18 -25.10
N ALA A 391 -10.25 11.33 -25.66
CA ALA A 391 -10.40 11.22 -27.11
C ALA A 391 -10.87 12.55 -27.71
N ASP A 392 -10.22 12.98 -28.81
CA ASP A 392 -10.42 14.30 -29.43
C ASP A 392 -10.22 15.50 -28.48
N GLY A 393 -9.51 15.29 -27.36
CA GLY A 393 -9.18 16.31 -26.37
C GLY A 393 -8.25 17.39 -26.92
N GLY A 394 -8.06 18.45 -26.14
CA GLY A 394 -7.10 19.50 -26.45
C GLY A 394 -5.64 19.03 -26.32
N GLY A 395 -4.71 19.94 -26.58
CA GLY A 395 -3.29 19.69 -26.34
C GLY A 395 -2.49 20.96 -26.12
N TRP A 396 -1.20 20.79 -25.85
CA TRP A 396 -0.23 21.89 -25.74
C TRP A 396 1.06 21.52 -26.46
N CYS A 397 1.63 22.48 -27.16
CA CYS A 397 2.98 22.39 -27.70
C CYS A 397 3.87 23.50 -27.13
N ILE A 398 4.98 23.12 -26.52
CA ILE A 398 5.95 24.02 -25.93
C ILE A 398 7.31 23.78 -26.58
N ASP A 399 7.68 24.66 -27.51
CA ASP A 399 8.98 24.58 -28.19
C ASP A 399 10.13 24.69 -27.18
N THR A 400 10.06 25.71 -26.31
CA THR A 400 11.03 25.94 -25.25
C THR A 400 10.41 26.78 -24.14
N LEU A 401 10.69 26.43 -22.89
CA LEU A 401 10.27 27.17 -21.70
C LEU A 401 11.42 27.15 -20.68
N ALA A 402 11.83 28.34 -20.23
CA ALA A 402 12.77 28.48 -19.12
C ALA A 402 12.00 28.43 -17.80
N ILE A 403 12.47 27.60 -16.89
CA ILE A 403 11.97 27.46 -15.52
C ILE A 403 13.07 28.01 -14.61
N GLU A 404 12.81 29.14 -13.98
CA GLU A 404 13.77 29.80 -13.10
C GLU A 404 13.07 30.25 -11.82
N GLY A 405 13.70 30.02 -10.67
CA GLY A 405 13.16 30.42 -9.37
C GLY A 405 14.14 30.22 -8.23
N THR A 406 13.72 30.62 -7.04
CA THR A 406 14.37 30.25 -5.78
C THR A 406 13.43 29.30 -5.06
N PHE A 407 13.83 28.03 -5.01
CA PHE A 407 13.02 26.94 -4.49
C PHE A 407 13.26 26.80 -3.00
N GLU A 408 12.24 26.35 -2.28
CA GLU A 408 12.40 26.01 -0.89
C GLU A 408 13.32 24.78 -0.80
N VAL A 409 14.44 24.98 -0.12
CA VAL A 409 15.35 23.91 0.25
C VAL A 409 14.88 23.39 1.61
N PRO A 410 14.91 22.07 1.87
CA PRO A 410 14.74 21.55 3.22
C PRO A 410 15.70 22.30 4.16
N GLU A 411 15.27 22.66 5.36
CA GLU A 411 16.20 23.25 6.32
C GLU A 411 17.32 22.23 6.53
N VAL A 412 18.54 22.58 6.10
CA VAL A 412 19.72 21.76 6.36
C VAL A 412 19.81 21.61 7.86
N VAL A 413 19.47 20.43 8.35
CA VAL A 413 19.69 20.06 9.73
C VAL A 413 21.17 20.28 10.00
N GLU A 414 21.50 21.27 10.84
CA GLU A 414 22.90 21.57 11.13
C GLU A 414 23.57 20.30 11.66
N THR A 415 24.54 19.78 10.89
CA THR A 415 25.34 18.64 11.32
C THR A 415 26.08 19.04 12.59
N PHE A 416 25.72 18.46 13.73
CA PHE A 416 26.44 18.62 14.99
C PHE A 416 27.42 17.46 15.17
N GLU A 417 28.55 17.72 15.83
CA GLU A 417 29.42 16.65 16.29
C GLU A 417 28.95 16.19 17.68
N CYS A 418 29.06 14.90 17.99
CA CYS A 418 28.73 14.36 19.33
C CYS A 418 29.56 14.96 20.48
N THR A 419 30.58 15.76 20.16
CA THR A 419 31.41 16.50 21.11
C THR A 419 30.99 17.97 21.29
N ASP A 420 30.00 18.44 20.53
CA ASP A 420 29.54 19.81 20.59
C ASP A 420 28.83 20.13 21.91
N ALA A 421 28.99 21.38 22.34
CA ALA A 421 28.44 21.84 23.61
C ALA A 421 26.93 21.98 23.51
N GLY A 422 26.19 21.15 24.26
CA GLY A 422 24.72 21.15 24.27
C GLY A 422 24.11 19.90 23.64
N VAL A 423 24.92 19.07 22.96
CA VAL A 423 24.52 17.75 22.46
C VAL A 423 24.51 16.75 23.62
N GLN A 424 23.42 16.01 23.77
CA GLN A 424 23.31 14.93 24.76
C GLN A 424 24.12 13.71 24.30
N ASN A 425 24.66 12.94 25.24
CA ASN A 425 25.50 11.80 24.90
C ASN A 425 25.22 10.59 25.81
N GLY A 426 24.97 9.46 25.16
CA GLY A 426 24.62 8.19 25.77
C GLY A 426 23.12 8.03 25.97
N TYR A 427 22.70 6.79 26.15
CA TYR A 427 21.35 6.42 26.55
C TYR A 427 21.45 5.15 27.39
N THR A 428 20.58 5.00 28.40
CA THR A 428 20.57 3.81 29.26
C THR A 428 19.16 3.26 29.27
N VAL A 429 19.02 1.97 29.04
CA VAL A 429 17.74 1.26 29.04
C VAL A 429 17.57 0.55 30.38
N GLU A 430 16.51 0.88 31.12
CA GLU A 430 16.09 0.19 32.34
C GLU A 430 15.02 -0.88 32.07
N GLN A 431 14.20 -0.68 31.04
CA GLN A 431 13.14 -1.61 30.64
C GLN A 431 13.06 -1.70 29.12
N THR A 432 12.86 -2.92 28.61
CA THR A 432 12.67 -3.17 27.18
C THR A 432 11.33 -3.85 26.96
N THR A 433 10.58 -3.40 25.96
CA THR A 433 9.41 -4.10 25.43
C THR A 433 9.60 -4.34 23.94
N MET A 434 9.09 -5.46 23.44
CA MET A 434 9.17 -5.83 22.03
C MET A 434 7.82 -6.37 21.58
N GLU A 435 7.36 -5.92 20.43
CA GLU A 435 6.08 -6.33 19.85
C GLU A 435 6.24 -6.51 18.34
N TYR A 436 5.59 -7.55 17.80
CA TYR A 436 5.44 -7.68 16.36
C TYR A 436 4.16 -6.96 15.93
N VAL A 437 4.31 -5.95 15.08
CA VAL A 437 3.20 -5.13 14.60
C VAL A 437 2.70 -5.71 13.29
N GLY A 438 1.67 -6.55 13.37
CA GLY A 438 1.14 -7.29 12.21
C GLY A 438 0.64 -6.39 11.06
N PHE A 439 0.10 -5.22 11.37
CA PHE A 439 -0.40 -4.24 10.39
C PHE A 439 0.72 -3.57 9.56
N GLY A 440 1.97 -3.62 10.03
CA GLY A 440 3.13 -3.01 9.33
C GLY A 440 4.26 -3.99 9.01
N GLY A 441 4.15 -5.26 9.42
CA GLY A 441 5.17 -6.28 9.15
C GLY A 441 6.53 -6.03 9.80
N PHE A 442 6.58 -5.34 10.94
CA PHE A 442 7.83 -4.97 11.60
C PHE A 442 7.86 -5.35 13.08
N ILE A 443 9.07 -5.42 13.64
CA ILE A 443 9.28 -5.58 15.08
C ILE A 443 9.51 -4.20 15.69
N ALA A 444 8.61 -3.78 16.58
CA ALA A 444 8.75 -2.58 17.39
C ALA A 444 9.56 -2.92 18.66
N VAL A 445 10.65 -2.21 18.91
CA VAL A 445 11.48 -2.37 20.12
C VAL A 445 11.52 -1.04 20.86
N ASN A 446 11.08 -1.04 22.12
CA ASN A 446 11.07 0.15 22.95
C ASN A 446 11.99 -0.05 24.16
N GLY A 447 13.00 0.80 24.30
CA GLY A 447 13.86 0.89 25.46
C GLY A 447 13.53 2.13 26.28
N TRP A 448 13.20 1.96 27.57
CA TRP A 448 12.82 3.06 28.46
C TRP A 448 13.97 3.41 29.39
N SER A 449 14.18 4.71 29.63
CA SER A 449 15.25 5.18 30.53
C SER A 449 14.93 5.01 32.02
N SER A 450 13.67 4.70 32.36
CA SER A 450 13.18 4.51 33.73
C SER A 450 11.92 3.64 33.72
N THR A 451 11.69 2.85 34.78
CA THR A 451 10.42 2.10 34.98
C THR A 451 9.30 2.94 35.59
N THR A 452 9.51 4.25 35.75
CA THR A 452 8.55 5.19 36.36
C THR A 452 8.50 6.48 35.56
N ASP A 453 7.32 7.09 35.50
CA ASP A 453 7.11 8.35 34.79
C ASP A 453 7.68 9.58 35.54
N PRO A 454 8.17 10.59 34.79
CA PRO A 454 8.39 10.56 33.34
C PRO A 454 9.66 9.76 32.99
N HIS A 455 9.68 9.17 31.80
CA HIS A 455 10.82 8.46 31.24
C HIS A 455 11.10 8.94 29.80
N ASP A 456 12.29 8.66 29.28
CA ASP A 456 12.59 8.84 27.86
C ASP A 456 12.45 7.48 27.18
N GLN A 457 12.01 7.44 25.93
CA GLN A 457 11.73 6.22 25.18
C GLN A 457 12.55 6.20 23.88
N LEU A 458 13.46 5.24 23.77
CA LEU A 458 14.15 4.91 22.53
C LEU A 458 13.34 3.85 21.78
N GLU A 459 12.78 4.24 20.65
CA GLU A 459 11.90 3.43 19.80
C GLU A 459 12.66 3.00 18.54
N LEU A 460 12.56 1.72 18.20
CA LEU A 460 13.13 1.17 16.99
C LEU A 460 12.04 0.42 16.23
N SER A 461 12.00 0.63 14.92
CA SER A 461 11.10 -0.07 14.00
C SER A 461 11.95 -0.84 12.99
N LEU A 462 11.83 -2.17 13.04
CA LEU A 462 12.65 -3.10 12.27
C LEU A 462 11.80 -3.81 11.21
N TYR A 463 11.85 -3.36 9.96
CA TYR A 463 10.96 -3.83 8.87
C TYR A 463 11.51 -5.02 8.07
N GLU A 464 12.79 -5.36 8.20
CA GLU A 464 13.34 -6.53 7.50
C GLU A 464 12.83 -7.85 8.10
N ALA A 465 12.36 -8.76 7.23
CA ALA A 465 11.83 -10.05 7.67
C ALA A 465 12.91 -11.04 8.15
N ASP A 466 14.16 -10.87 7.69
CA ASP A 466 15.23 -11.88 7.80
C ASP A 466 16.50 -11.36 8.50
N TYR A 467 16.36 -10.73 9.68
CA TYR A 467 17.52 -10.32 10.48
C TYR A 467 18.41 -11.51 10.87
N VAL A 468 19.70 -11.43 10.53
CA VAL A 468 20.69 -12.48 10.80
C VAL A 468 21.57 -12.07 11.99
N ALA A 469 21.67 -12.96 12.97
CA ALA A 469 22.56 -12.76 14.12
C ALA A 469 24.02 -12.55 13.70
N GLY A 470 24.65 -11.53 14.27
CA GLY A 470 26.01 -11.06 13.98
C GLY A 470 26.11 -10.08 12.81
N GLN A 471 25.01 -9.73 12.13
CA GLN A 471 25.00 -8.73 11.06
C GLN A 471 24.65 -7.33 11.57
N THR A 472 25.15 -6.34 10.84
CA THR A 472 24.93 -4.92 11.10
C THR A 472 24.10 -4.33 9.97
N TYR A 473 23.06 -3.60 10.35
CA TYR A 473 22.09 -2.98 9.46
C TYR A 473 22.16 -1.46 9.64
N PRO A 474 22.23 -0.67 8.55
CA PRO A 474 22.25 0.79 8.65
C PRO A 474 20.90 1.32 9.13
N ILE A 475 20.93 2.41 9.90
CA ILE A 475 19.71 3.20 10.17
C ILE A 475 19.41 4.02 8.91
N THR A 476 18.14 4.12 8.51
CA THR A 476 17.69 4.94 7.38
C THR A 476 16.73 6.04 7.83
N ASP A 477 16.81 7.20 7.19
CA ASP A 477 16.07 8.44 7.55
C ASP A 477 14.97 8.78 6.53
N ASP A 478 14.49 7.80 5.77
CA ASP A 478 13.47 8.01 4.74
C ASP A 478 12.05 7.81 5.27
N GLN A 479 11.07 8.38 4.54
CA GLN A 479 9.63 8.26 4.83
C GLN A 479 9.12 6.80 4.86
N LEU A 480 9.95 5.84 4.44
CA LEU A 480 9.73 4.40 4.45
C LEU A 480 10.95 3.68 5.07
N CYS A 481 11.42 4.15 6.22
CA CYS A 481 12.65 3.62 6.83
C CYS A 481 12.59 2.12 7.12
N ASP A 482 13.58 1.38 6.57
CA ASP A 482 13.75 -0.07 6.79
C ASP A 482 14.13 -0.37 8.25
N ASN A 483 14.95 0.50 8.82
CA ASN A 483 15.48 0.42 10.18
C ASN A 483 15.47 1.82 10.79
N CYS A 484 14.40 2.14 11.51
CA CYS A 484 14.21 3.46 12.10
C CYS A 484 14.64 3.45 13.57
N VAL A 485 15.25 4.53 14.02
CA VAL A 485 15.50 4.77 15.45
C VAL A 485 15.04 6.18 15.80
N ALA A 486 14.15 6.29 16.78
CA ALA A 486 13.68 7.55 17.32
C ALA A 486 13.85 7.57 18.84
N LEU A 487 14.07 8.75 19.41
CA LEU A 487 14.10 8.98 20.84
C LEU A 487 13.09 10.06 21.20
N GLN A 488 12.12 9.70 22.03
CA GLN A 488 11.12 10.62 22.55
C GLN A 488 11.41 10.90 24.02
N THR A 489 11.27 12.15 24.43
CA THR A 489 11.59 12.58 25.82
C THR A 489 10.36 12.96 26.61
N GLU A 490 10.45 12.86 27.94
CA GLU A 490 9.37 13.19 28.88
C GLU A 490 8.05 12.42 28.64
N CYS A 491 8.15 11.14 28.32
CA CYS A 491 7.04 10.23 28.12
C CYS A 491 6.33 9.85 29.43
N THR A 492 5.01 9.69 29.35
CA THR A 492 4.18 9.20 30.45
C THR A 492 3.26 8.06 30.01
N GLY A 493 3.11 7.05 30.86
CA GLY A 493 2.33 5.85 30.57
C GLY A 493 3.00 4.90 29.57
N ASP A 494 2.26 3.88 29.15
CA ASP A 494 2.82 2.75 28.39
C ASP A 494 2.88 2.98 26.86
N MET A 495 2.23 4.04 26.33
CA MET A 495 2.16 4.30 24.88
C MET A 495 2.04 5.80 24.55
N GLY A 496 3.12 6.40 24.06
CA GLY A 496 3.10 7.54 23.12
C GLY A 496 2.65 8.91 23.63
N ASP A 497 2.38 9.11 24.92
CA ASP A 497 2.10 10.45 25.47
C ASP A 497 3.40 11.09 25.94
N CYS A 498 4.25 11.42 24.96
CA CYS A 498 5.49 12.15 25.14
C CYS A 498 5.28 13.63 24.82
N VAL A 499 5.73 14.50 25.71
CA VAL A 499 5.55 15.97 25.58
C VAL A 499 6.88 16.71 25.32
N GLY A 500 7.99 15.99 25.34
CA GLY A 500 9.32 16.52 25.07
C GLY A 500 9.68 16.53 23.58
N THR A 501 10.96 16.79 23.31
CA THR A 501 11.57 16.79 21.98
C THR A 501 11.56 15.38 21.39
N VAL A 502 11.29 15.28 20.09
CA VAL A 502 11.39 14.04 19.30
C VAL A 502 12.68 14.09 18.51
N TYR A 503 13.56 13.11 18.75
CA TYR A 503 14.82 12.98 18.04
C TYR A 503 14.75 11.82 17.03
N THR A 504 15.09 12.08 15.78
CA THR A 504 15.17 11.06 14.73
C THR A 504 16.63 10.76 14.41
N ALA A 505 16.99 9.48 14.32
CA ALA A 505 18.34 9.09 13.97
C ALA A 505 18.63 9.32 12.48
N THR A 506 19.62 10.15 12.19
CA THR A 506 20.08 10.45 10.81
C THR A 506 21.27 9.59 10.40
N GLU A 507 22.00 9.04 11.38
CA GLU A 507 23.12 8.13 11.17
C GLU A 507 23.14 7.05 12.25
N GLY A 508 23.80 5.94 11.96
CA GLY A 508 24.10 4.87 12.91
C GLY A 508 23.83 3.48 12.34
N ASN A 509 23.99 2.48 13.18
CA ASN A 509 23.77 1.09 12.81
C ASN A 509 23.09 0.29 13.91
N ILE A 510 22.40 -0.78 13.52
CA ILE A 510 21.81 -1.77 14.41
C ILE A 510 22.55 -3.09 14.20
N LEU A 511 23.26 -3.56 15.22
CA LEU A 511 23.84 -4.90 15.27
C LEU A 511 22.80 -5.84 15.85
N ILE A 512 22.42 -6.88 15.10
CA ILE A 512 21.58 -7.96 15.61
C ILE A 512 22.50 -8.95 16.32
N ASP A 513 22.46 -8.98 17.65
CA ASP A 513 23.31 -9.86 18.45
C ASP A 513 22.75 -11.29 18.49
N GLU A 514 21.42 -11.43 18.57
CA GLU A 514 20.70 -12.70 18.58
C GLU A 514 19.30 -12.48 17.99
N HIS A 515 18.86 -13.39 17.11
CA HIS A 515 17.49 -13.38 16.59
C HIS A 515 17.02 -14.81 16.35
N ASP A 516 15.89 -15.18 16.97
CA ASP A 516 15.17 -16.42 16.71
C ASP A 516 13.71 -16.07 16.45
N ALA A 517 13.35 -15.99 15.16
CA ALA A 517 12.00 -15.70 14.71
C ALA A 517 10.96 -16.77 15.11
N THR A 518 11.40 -17.98 15.46
CA THR A 518 10.48 -19.06 15.89
C THR A 518 10.06 -18.87 17.34
N THR A 519 11.00 -18.47 18.20
CA THR A 519 10.73 -18.24 19.63
C THR A 519 10.45 -16.78 19.96
N GLY A 520 10.66 -15.88 19.00
CA GLY A 520 10.49 -14.44 19.14
C GLY A 520 11.59 -13.78 19.98
N VAL A 521 12.74 -14.44 20.16
CA VAL A 521 13.87 -13.88 20.91
C VAL A 521 14.62 -12.90 20.03
N LEU A 522 14.86 -11.69 20.54
CA LEU A 522 15.65 -10.67 19.86
C LEU A 522 16.58 -9.97 20.86
N LYS A 523 17.85 -9.86 20.47
CA LYS A 523 18.87 -9.06 21.11
C LYS A 523 19.55 -8.22 20.05
N LEU A 524 19.64 -6.93 20.29
CA LEU A 524 20.26 -5.99 19.36
C LEU A 524 21.04 -4.91 20.10
N THR A 525 21.91 -4.25 19.36
CA THR A 525 22.70 -3.12 19.83
C THR A 525 22.66 -2.01 18.80
N VAL A 526 22.15 -0.83 19.18
CA VAL A 526 22.28 0.40 18.40
C VAL A 526 23.69 0.94 18.61
N GLN A 527 24.37 1.32 17.53
CA GLN A 527 25.77 1.74 17.51
C GLN A 527 25.95 3.04 16.72
N ASP A 528 26.77 3.93 17.28
CA ASP A 528 27.19 5.18 16.66
C ASP A 528 26.02 6.02 16.10
N ALA A 529 24.89 6.01 16.81
CA ALA A 529 23.68 6.70 16.37
C ALA A 529 23.76 8.20 16.66
N VAL A 530 23.39 9.01 15.67
CA VAL A 530 23.29 10.47 15.74
C VAL A 530 21.82 10.82 15.55
N LEU A 531 21.19 11.40 16.56
CA LEU A 531 19.77 11.74 16.55
C LEU A 531 19.55 13.25 16.63
N VAL A 532 18.73 13.77 15.72
CA VAL A 532 18.42 15.18 15.60
C VAL A 532 17.01 15.44 16.12
N GLY A 533 16.89 16.36 17.07
CA GLY A 533 15.64 16.84 17.61
C GLY A 533 14.88 17.72 16.62
N ASP A 534 13.56 17.66 16.66
CA ASP A 534 12.64 18.57 15.96
C ASP A 534 12.83 20.05 16.35
N ASP A 535 13.50 20.32 17.46
CA ASP A 535 13.92 21.66 17.92
C ASP A 535 15.35 22.06 17.48
N GLY A 536 16.02 21.23 16.69
CA GLY A 536 17.40 21.40 16.24
C GLY A 536 18.48 21.01 17.27
N SER A 537 18.10 20.44 18.41
CA SER A 537 19.07 19.88 19.37
C SER A 537 19.61 18.52 18.92
N GLY A 538 20.75 18.11 19.48
CA GLY A 538 21.40 16.85 19.11
C GLY A 538 21.49 15.86 20.27
N TRP A 539 21.40 14.57 19.96
CA TRP A 539 21.64 13.47 20.88
C TRP A 539 22.47 12.37 20.20
N CYS A 540 23.56 11.93 20.83
CA CYS A 540 24.36 10.83 20.32
C CYS A 540 24.31 9.60 21.21
N ILE A 541 24.27 8.42 20.61
CA ILE A 541 24.30 7.13 21.30
C ILE A 541 25.45 6.30 20.71
N SER A 542 26.56 6.23 21.45
CA SER A 542 27.71 5.42 21.02
C SER A 542 27.40 3.92 20.97
N SER A 543 26.71 3.41 21.99
CA SER A 543 26.23 2.03 22.01
C SER A 543 25.13 1.87 23.07
N VAL A 544 24.04 1.20 22.71
CA VAL A 544 23.02 0.74 23.67
C VAL A 544 22.45 -0.60 23.21
N SER A 545 22.40 -1.57 24.14
CA SER A 545 21.88 -2.90 23.88
C SER A 545 20.49 -3.07 24.48
N MET A 546 19.62 -3.77 23.75
CA MET A 546 18.27 -4.12 24.17
C MET A 546 18.04 -5.61 23.92
N GLU A 547 17.32 -6.26 24.82
CA GLU A 547 16.99 -7.67 24.72
C GLU A 547 15.58 -7.93 25.22
N GLY A 548 14.88 -8.86 24.57
CA GLY A 548 13.51 -9.16 24.90
C GLY A 548 12.94 -10.29 24.04
N THR A 549 11.65 -10.49 24.19
CA THR A 549 10.89 -11.44 23.39
C THR A 549 9.65 -10.76 22.84
N TYR A 550 9.33 -11.02 21.58
CA TYR A 550 8.06 -10.65 20.95
C TYR A 550 7.25 -11.91 20.62
N VAL A 551 5.96 -11.77 20.33
CA VAL A 551 5.15 -12.88 19.83
C VAL A 551 5.31 -12.93 18.32
N PRO A 552 5.91 -14.00 17.74
CA PRO A 552 6.05 -14.10 16.29
C PRO A 552 4.69 -14.11 15.59
N PRO A 553 4.60 -13.69 14.32
CA PRO A 553 3.41 -13.90 13.53
C PRO A 553 3.04 -15.40 13.56
N SER A 554 1.78 -15.71 13.84
CA SER A 554 1.29 -17.09 13.75
C SER A 554 1.48 -17.56 12.31
N ALA A 555 2.27 -18.62 12.11
CA ALA A 555 2.42 -19.25 10.81
C ALA A 555 1.02 -19.58 10.26
N PRO A 556 0.69 -19.18 9.02
CA PRO A 556 -0.58 -19.50 8.39
C PRO A 556 -0.83 -21.01 8.28
#